data_AF-A0A8C2E917-F1
#
_entry.id   AF-A0A8C2E917-F1
#
_cell.length_a   1.000
_cell.length_b   1.000
_cell.length_c   1.000
_cell.angle_alpha   90.00
_cell.angle_beta   90.00
_cell.angle_gamma   90.00
#
_symmetry.space_group_name_H-M   'P 1'
#
loop_
_entity.id
_entity.type
_entity.pdbx_description
1 polymer ?
#
loop_
_entity_poly.entity_id
_entity_poly.type
_entity_poly.pdbx_seq_one_letter_code
_entity_poly.pdbx_strand_id
1 'polypeptide(L)'
;MMGSSFLSADRARSPPVKVLSSQLREGTECQTAGGRSEYVIRRLGPGEQRSLQVSVVWMQGTVLEVQSDHNTVLILDETGNFVVSGINSVPKGKPCLSTDLSENALIHRKNWIYEVEDLQQILP
;
A
#
# COMPACT_ATOMS: atom_id res chain seq x y z
N MET A 1 -5.91 -33.60 -20.20
CA MET A 1 -5.71 -32.14 -20.35
C MET A 1 -6.89 -31.44 -19.68
N MET A 2 -6.81 -31.17 -18.37
CA MET A 2 -7.77 -30.28 -17.71
C MET A 2 -7.25 -28.86 -17.86
N GLY A 3 -7.95 -28.07 -18.66
CA GLY A 3 -7.74 -26.63 -18.74
C GLY A 3 -8.06 -26.01 -17.38
N SER A 4 -7.04 -25.56 -16.68
CA SER A 4 -7.16 -24.72 -15.50
C SER A 4 -7.73 -23.38 -15.94
N SER A 5 -9.01 -23.20 -15.68
CA SER A 5 -9.72 -21.93 -15.75
C SER A 5 -9.14 -20.99 -14.69
N PHE A 6 -8.06 -20.28 -15.03
CA PHE A 6 -7.44 -19.22 -14.24
C PHE A 6 -8.19 -17.88 -14.31
N LEU A 7 -9.46 -17.88 -14.73
CA LEU A 7 -10.29 -16.69 -14.84
C LEU A 7 -11.52 -16.87 -13.97
N SER A 8 -11.36 -16.72 -12.66
CA SER A 8 -12.51 -16.55 -11.78
C SER A 8 -12.17 -15.53 -10.69
N ALA A 9 -12.99 -14.48 -10.65
CA ALA A 9 -12.99 -13.34 -9.73
C ALA A 9 -12.01 -12.19 -10.03
N ASP A 10 -12.14 -11.58 -11.21
CA ASP A 10 -11.96 -10.13 -11.39
C ASP A 10 -13.12 -9.36 -10.68
N ARG A 11 -13.26 -9.61 -9.38
CA ARG A 11 -14.25 -8.95 -8.53
C ARG A 11 -13.64 -7.63 -8.11
N ALA A 12 -13.70 -6.64 -9.01
CA ALA A 12 -13.33 -5.23 -8.85
C ALA A 12 -12.54 -4.98 -7.55
N ARG A 13 -11.26 -5.34 -7.54
CA ARG A 13 -10.41 -5.07 -6.38
C ARG A 13 -10.33 -3.56 -6.25
N SER A 14 -10.62 -3.03 -5.07
CA SER A 14 -10.50 -1.60 -4.80
C SER A 14 -9.12 -1.13 -5.25
N PRO A 15 -9.03 0.00 -5.97
CA PRO A 15 -7.76 0.48 -6.50
C PRO A 15 -6.76 0.70 -5.35
N PRO A 16 -5.46 0.49 -5.57
CA PRO A 16 -4.45 0.75 -4.55
C PRO A 16 -4.45 2.24 -4.22
N VAL A 17 -4.75 2.58 -2.97
CA VAL A 17 -4.75 3.97 -2.48
C VAL A 17 -3.37 4.31 -1.92
N LYS A 18 -2.80 5.46 -2.33
CA LYS A 18 -1.54 5.95 -1.75
C LYS A 18 -1.75 6.35 -0.30
N VAL A 19 -0.91 5.84 0.61
CA VAL A 19 -0.98 6.11 2.05
C VAL A 19 0.41 6.20 2.68
N LEU A 20 0.45 6.77 3.88
CA LEU A 20 1.60 6.74 4.79
C LEU A 20 1.39 5.73 5.92
N SER A 21 2.49 5.26 6.53
CA SER A 21 2.46 4.27 7.61
C SER A 21 1.79 4.80 8.87
N SER A 22 1.86 6.10 9.16
CA SER A 22 1.10 6.73 10.24
C SER A 22 -0.41 6.60 10.05
N GLN A 23 -0.92 6.76 8.83
CA GLN A 23 -2.35 6.68 8.53
C GLN A 23 -2.91 5.28 8.82
N LEU A 24 -2.13 4.23 8.54
CA LEU A 24 -2.50 2.86 8.85
C LEU A 24 -2.39 2.55 10.35
N ARG A 25 -1.40 3.14 11.03
CA ARG A 25 -1.19 2.99 12.48
C ARG A 25 -2.29 3.65 13.31
N GLU A 26 -2.78 4.81 12.85
CA GLU A 26 -3.91 5.53 13.43
C GLU A 26 -5.27 5.01 12.93
N GLY A 27 -5.25 4.22 11.86
CA GLY A 27 -6.43 3.63 11.23
C GLY A 27 -7.07 2.54 12.09
N THR A 28 -8.35 2.28 11.83
CA THR A 28 -9.11 1.23 12.53
C THR A 28 -9.44 0.10 11.55
N GLU A 29 -9.12 -1.14 11.92
CA GLU A 29 -9.56 -2.31 11.15
C GLU A 29 -11.07 -2.51 11.34
N CYS A 30 -11.77 -2.71 10.24
CA CYS A 30 -13.19 -3.00 10.20
C CYS A 30 -13.41 -4.34 9.48
N GLN A 31 -14.07 -5.27 10.16
CA GLN A 31 -14.44 -6.54 9.56
C GLN A 31 -15.75 -6.36 8.80
N THR A 32 -15.71 -6.54 7.49
CA THR A 32 -16.93 -6.57 6.69
C THR A 32 -17.58 -7.96 6.79
N ALA A 33 -18.91 -8.00 6.66
CA ALA A 33 -19.71 -9.24 6.71
C ALA A 33 -19.29 -10.30 5.65
N GLY A 34 -18.45 -9.93 4.69
CA GLY A 34 -17.90 -10.82 3.65
C GLY A 34 -16.53 -11.42 3.98
N GLY A 35 -16.02 -11.29 5.21
CA GLY A 35 -14.72 -11.85 5.62
C GLY A 35 -13.51 -11.15 4.99
N ARG A 36 -13.70 -9.95 4.40
CA ARG A 36 -12.63 -9.09 3.91
C ARG A 36 -12.27 -8.09 5.01
N SER A 37 -11.01 -8.08 5.42
CA SER A 37 -10.47 -7.02 6.28
C SER A 37 -10.41 -5.72 5.47
N GLU A 38 -11.10 -4.70 5.94
CA GLU A 38 -10.99 -3.34 5.43
C GLU A 38 -10.38 -2.47 6.53
N TYR A 39 -9.61 -1.47 6.14
CA TYR A 39 -9.04 -0.48 7.05
C TYR A 39 -9.69 0.87 6.82
N VAL A 40 -10.04 1.55 7.90
CA VAL A 40 -10.56 2.91 7.87
C VAL A 40 -9.44 3.85 8.32
N ILE A 41 -8.93 4.66 7.39
CA ILE A 41 -7.87 5.64 7.65
C ILE A 41 -8.41 7.07 7.64
N ARG A 42 -7.69 8.00 8.27
CA ARG A 42 -7.95 9.44 8.14
C ARG A 42 -7.26 9.97 6.90
N ARG A 43 -7.95 10.80 6.11
CA ARG A 43 -7.34 11.49 4.97
C ARG A 43 -6.33 12.54 5.42
N LEU A 44 -5.32 12.75 4.58
CA LEU A 44 -4.38 13.85 4.69
C LEU A 44 -4.87 15.04 3.85
N GLY A 45 -4.78 16.24 4.41
CA GLY A 45 -5.10 17.51 3.73
C GLY A 45 -6.06 18.42 4.52
N PRO A 46 -6.25 19.67 4.07
CA PRO A 46 -7.02 20.71 4.78
C PRO A 46 -8.56 20.56 4.68
N GLY A 47 -9.07 19.54 3.98
CA GLY A 47 -10.50 19.26 3.89
C GLY A 47 -11.08 18.65 5.18
N GLU A 48 -12.41 18.61 5.31
CA GLU A 48 -13.11 17.88 6.39
C GLU A 48 -12.43 16.53 6.65
N GLN A 49 -12.19 16.18 7.92
CA GLN A 49 -11.60 14.91 8.36
C GLN A 49 -12.51 13.73 7.97
N ARG A 50 -12.52 13.39 6.68
CA ARG A 50 -13.28 12.27 6.15
C ARG A 50 -12.42 11.02 6.25
N SER A 51 -13.05 9.97 6.75
CA SER A 51 -12.45 8.65 6.77
C SER A 51 -12.46 8.05 5.37
N LEU A 52 -11.45 7.24 5.05
CA LEU A 52 -11.34 6.52 3.80
C LEU A 52 -11.23 5.02 4.09
N GLN A 53 -12.11 4.23 3.47
CA GLN A 53 -12.04 2.77 3.53
C GLN A 53 -11.06 2.26 2.47
N VAL A 54 -10.07 1.48 2.90
CA VAL A 54 -9.02 0.94 2.05
C VAL A 54 -8.83 -0.55 2.30
N SER A 55 -8.65 -1.32 1.24
CA SER A 55 -8.32 -2.76 1.29
C SER A 55 -7.00 -3.07 0.59
N VAL A 56 -6.58 -2.20 -0.33
CA VAL A 56 -5.32 -2.29 -1.05
C VAL A 56 -4.68 -0.91 -1.00
N VAL A 57 -3.39 -0.88 -0.68
CA VAL A 57 -2.65 0.37 -0.52
C VAL A 57 -1.42 0.38 -1.40
N TRP A 58 -1.00 1.58 -1.79
CA TRP A 58 0.31 1.88 -2.32
C TRP A 58 1.09 2.58 -1.23
N MET A 59 2.22 2.00 -0.85
CA MET A 59 3.17 2.60 0.08
C MET A 59 4.55 2.68 -0.54
N GLN A 60 5.34 3.65 -0.10
CA GLN A 60 6.70 3.88 -0.56
C GLN A 60 7.60 4.18 0.64
N GLY A 61 8.82 3.65 0.63
CA GLY A 61 9.81 3.94 1.67
C GLY A 61 11.17 3.31 1.39
N THR A 62 12.13 3.56 2.28
CA THR A 62 13.48 3.00 2.24
C THR A 62 13.51 1.65 2.94
N VAL A 63 14.03 0.63 2.26
CA VAL A 63 14.29 -0.68 2.88
C VAL A 63 15.40 -0.54 3.93
N LEU A 64 15.09 -0.88 5.18
CA LEU A 64 16.05 -0.88 6.29
C LEU A 64 16.69 -2.25 6.50
N GLU A 65 15.87 -3.30 6.46
CA GLU A 65 16.30 -4.66 6.76
C GLU A 65 15.48 -5.68 5.97
N VAL A 66 16.14 -6.71 5.47
CA VAL A 66 15.50 -7.93 4.97
C VAL A 66 15.67 -8.99 6.05
N GLN A 67 14.57 -9.52 6.59
CA GLN A 67 14.62 -10.56 7.60
C GLN A 67 15.30 -11.82 7.05
N SER A 68 15.80 -12.67 7.94
CA SER A 68 16.50 -13.92 7.61
C SER A 68 15.62 -14.93 6.85
N ASP A 69 14.30 -14.78 6.90
CA ASP A 69 13.35 -15.56 6.09
C ASP A 69 13.35 -15.17 4.60
N HIS A 70 14.04 -14.07 4.25
CA HIS A 70 14.04 -13.43 2.92
C HIS A 70 12.64 -13.17 2.35
N ASN A 71 11.61 -13.20 3.19
CA ASN A 71 10.21 -13.07 2.81
C ASN A 71 9.58 -11.84 3.45
N THR A 72 10.24 -11.29 4.46
CA THR A 72 9.79 -10.14 5.23
C THR A 72 10.82 -9.02 5.18
N VAL A 73 10.38 -7.79 4.93
CA VAL A 73 11.23 -6.60 4.83
C VAL A 73 10.69 -5.48 5.71
N LEU A 74 11.58 -4.83 6.44
CA LEU A 74 11.32 -3.61 7.19
C LEU A 74 11.57 -2.40 6.28
N ILE A 75 10.56 -1.56 6.14
CA ILE A 75 10.60 -0.35 5.32
C ILE A 75 10.32 0.87 6.20
N LEU A 76 11.03 1.97 5.94
CA LEU A 76 10.84 3.27 6.59
C LEU A 76 10.30 4.27 5.58
N ASP A 77 9.12 4.81 5.83
CA ASP A 77 8.64 6.00 5.14
C ASP A 77 8.91 7.28 5.95
N GLU A 78 8.37 8.41 5.50
CA GLU A 78 8.57 9.70 6.18
C GLU A 78 7.88 9.79 7.55
N THR A 79 6.91 8.91 7.82
CA THR A 79 6.07 8.91 9.03
C THR A 79 6.38 7.78 10.00
N GLY A 80 7.14 6.77 9.56
CA GLY A 80 7.58 5.68 10.41
C GLY A 80 7.83 4.37 9.66
N ASN A 81 8.05 3.33 10.45
CA ASN A 81 8.41 2.01 9.95
C ASN A 81 7.16 1.16 9.72
N PHE A 82 7.19 0.33 8.68
CA PHE A 82 6.21 -0.72 8.42
C PHE A 82 6.88 -1.98 7.88
N VAL A 83 6.21 -3.12 8.05
CA VAL A 83 6.73 -4.44 7.67
C VAL A 83 5.92 -4.98 6.50
N VAL A 84 6.60 -5.49 5.49
CA VAL A 84 5.99 -6.16 4.34
C VAL A 84 6.41 -7.62 4.36
N SER A 85 5.45 -8.54 4.30
CA SER A 85 5.69 -9.98 4.22
C SER A 85 5.17 -10.56 2.90
N GLY A 86 5.64 -11.75 2.52
CA GLY A 86 5.21 -12.42 1.28
C GLY A 86 5.96 -11.97 0.03
N ILE A 87 7.12 -11.32 0.18
CA ILE A 87 7.87 -10.70 -0.91
C ILE A 87 8.36 -11.73 -1.93
N ASN A 88 8.63 -12.96 -1.49
CA ASN A 88 9.01 -14.06 -2.39
C ASN A 88 7.89 -14.47 -3.36
N SER A 89 6.64 -14.11 -3.08
CA SER A 89 5.50 -14.37 -3.96
C SER A 89 5.26 -13.27 -5.01
N VAL A 90 6.07 -12.20 -5.00
CA VAL A 90 5.97 -11.13 -5.99
C VAL A 90 6.40 -11.66 -7.36
N PRO A 91 5.58 -11.50 -8.42
CA PRO A 91 5.89 -11.99 -9.75
C PRO A 91 7.21 -11.42 -10.29
N LYS A 92 8.17 -12.29 -10.62
CA LYS A 92 9.45 -11.91 -11.24
C LYS A 92 9.32 -11.83 -12.76
N GLY A 93 9.96 -10.86 -13.39
CA GLY A 93 10.02 -10.74 -14.86
C GLY A 93 8.84 -10.02 -15.53
N LYS A 94 7.94 -9.40 -14.76
CA LYS A 94 6.94 -8.44 -15.23
C LYS A 94 7.10 -7.14 -14.43
N PRO A 95 6.65 -5.97 -14.94
CA PRO A 95 6.60 -4.75 -14.15
C PRO A 95 5.76 -5.05 -12.90
N CYS A 96 6.42 -5.16 -11.76
CA CYS A 96 5.79 -5.47 -10.49
C CYS A 96 5.80 -4.21 -9.63
N LEU A 97 4.86 -4.15 -8.69
CA LEU A 97 4.60 -3.00 -7.80
C LEU A 97 5.80 -2.61 -6.92
N SER A 98 6.89 -3.40 -6.93
CA SER A 98 8.18 -3.05 -6.35
C SER A 98 9.07 -2.50 -7.47
N THR A 99 8.96 -1.20 -7.72
CA THR A 99 9.87 -0.46 -8.59
C THR A 99 10.97 0.14 -7.72
N ASP A 100 12.23 -0.03 -8.12
CA ASP A 100 13.32 0.70 -7.49
C ASP A 100 13.25 2.18 -7.89
N LEU A 101 13.14 3.07 -6.90
CA LEU A 101 13.08 4.52 -7.07
C LEU A 101 14.37 5.19 -6.60
N SER A 102 15.45 4.41 -6.41
CA SER A 102 16.74 4.87 -5.86
C SER A 102 17.43 5.93 -6.72
N GLU A 103 17.28 5.88 -8.05
CA GLU A 103 17.93 6.79 -8.99
C GLU A 103 17.57 8.28 -8.74
N ASN A 104 16.34 8.55 -8.30
CA ASN A 104 15.87 9.88 -7.90
C ASN A 104 15.26 9.87 -6.49
N ALA A 105 15.85 9.10 -5.57
CA ALA A 105 15.30 8.85 -4.24
C ALA A 105 14.89 10.12 -3.48
N LEU A 106 15.68 11.19 -3.59
CA LEU A 106 15.39 12.46 -2.92
C LEU A 106 14.12 13.14 -3.42
N ILE A 107 13.85 13.06 -4.73
CA ILE A 107 12.66 13.66 -5.34
C ILE A 107 11.45 12.80 -5.00
N HIS A 108 11.54 11.49 -5.21
CA HIS A 108 10.44 10.56 -4.92
C HIS A 108 10.07 10.53 -3.45
N ARG A 109 11.05 10.65 -2.55
CA ARG A 109 10.79 10.73 -1.11
C ARG A 109 10.04 12.01 -0.75
N LYS A 110 10.57 13.17 -1.15
CA LYS A 110 9.97 14.48 -0.82
C LYS A 110 8.57 14.65 -1.41
N ASN A 111 8.33 14.11 -2.60
CA ASN A 111 7.05 14.27 -3.29
C ASN A 111 5.98 13.32 -2.75
N TRP A 112 6.37 12.21 -2.10
CA TRP A 112 5.44 11.16 -1.70
C TRP A 112 4.29 11.67 -0.82
N ILE A 113 4.58 12.51 0.19
CA ILE A 113 3.55 13.07 1.07
C ILE A 113 2.54 13.94 0.31
N TYR A 114 3.00 14.75 -0.65
CA TYR A 114 2.14 15.59 -1.48
C TYR A 114 1.30 14.76 -2.45
N GLU A 115 1.87 13.68 -3.01
CA GLU A 115 1.13 12.75 -3.86
C GLU A 115 0.04 12.00 -3.10
N VAL A 116 0.30 11.65 -1.83
CA VAL A 116 -0.70 11.05 -0.93
C VAL A 116 -1.82 12.05 -0.65
N GLU A 117 -1.46 13.29 -0.32
CA GLU A 117 -2.42 14.36 -0.02
C GLU A 117 -3.30 14.70 -1.24
N ASP A 118 -2.70 14.97 -2.40
CA ASP A 118 -3.40 15.31 -3.65
C ASP A 118 -4.39 14.21 -4.06
N LEU A 119 -3.96 12.94 -4.00
CA LEU A 119 -4.84 11.81 -4.30
C LEU A 119 -6.03 11.75 -3.32
N GLN A 120 -5.79 11.90 -2.02
CA GLN A 120 -6.85 11.76 -1.02
C GLN A 120 -7.85 12.92 -1.02
N GLN A 121 -7.46 14.08 -1.56
CA GLN A 121 -8.36 15.21 -1.79
C GLN A 121 -9.35 14.96 -2.95
N ILE A 122 -8.95 14.21 -3.98
CA ILE A 122 -9.82 13.94 -5.14
C ILE A 122 -10.70 12.69 -5.00
N LEU A 123 -10.40 11.81 -4.03
CA LEU A 123 -11.23 10.63 -3.78
C LEU A 123 -12.61 11.06 -3.23
N PRO A 124 -13.72 10.40 -3.63
CA PRO A 124 -15.06 10.74 -3.17
C PRO A 124 -15.24 10.48 -1.67
#